data_AF-A0A4S2UL08-F1
#
_entry.id   AF-A0A4S2UL08-F1
#
_cell.length_a   1.000
_cell.length_b   1.000
_cell.length_c   1.000
_cell.angle_alpha   90.00
_cell.angle_beta   90.00
_cell.angle_gamma   90.00
#
_symmetry.space_group_name_H-M   'P 1'
#
loop_
_entity.id
_entity.type
_entity.pdbx_description
1 polymer ?
#
loop_
_entity_poly.entity_id
_entity_poly.type
_entity_poly.pdbx_seq_one_letter_code
_entity_poly.pdbx_strand_id
1 'polypeptide(L)'
;MTPDAQPNAPGEAQPDAHPDVRLVKDLVAAVPAFEDLYATHVFNQDGVLPHVFFWDVTQETVRSYLGLDADAPDWRRTLRFLEEQSTRHVPGIDEVVVTSFLEYLPFPGKPGHEIVGELGPVLAAKFAEVRPAG
;
A
#
# COMPACT_ATOMS: atom_id res chain seq x y z
N MET A 1 32.81 -40.99 -21.99
CA MET A 1 32.49 -40.37 -20.69
C MET A 1 32.42 -38.88 -20.91
N THR A 2 31.26 -38.40 -21.31
CA THR A 2 30.86 -37.00 -21.34
C THR A 2 30.13 -36.72 -20.03
N PRO A 3 30.35 -35.60 -19.33
CA PRO A 3 29.52 -35.26 -18.19
C PRO A 3 28.19 -34.68 -18.69
N ASP A 4 27.09 -35.26 -18.20
CA ASP A 4 25.74 -34.75 -18.35
C ASP A 4 25.64 -33.35 -17.72
N ALA A 5 25.25 -32.37 -18.53
CA ALA A 5 24.82 -31.07 -18.06
C ALA A 5 23.43 -31.22 -17.40
N GLN A 6 23.35 -30.95 -16.09
CA GLN A 6 22.07 -30.83 -15.40
C GLN A 6 21.28 -29.64 -15.97
N PRO A 7 19.96 -29.78 -16.24
CA PRO A 7 19.13 -28.67 -16.65
C PRO A 7 18.88 -27.74 -15.46
N ASN A 8 19.17 -26.45 -15.65
CA ASN A 8 18.86 -25.39 -14.69
C ASN A 8 17.37 -25.40 -14.33
N ALA A 9 17.09 -25.28 -13.03
CA ALA A 9 15.75 -25.17 -12.46
C ALA A 9 14.98 -23.97 -13.04
N PRO A 10 13.64 -24.04 -13.16
CA PRO A 10 12.86 -22.95 -13.73
C PRO A 10 12.73 -21.78 -12.75
N GLY A 11 13.27 -20.63 -13.16
CA GLY A 11 12.76 -19.28 -12.94
C GLY A 11 12.51 -18.87 -11.49
N GLU A 12 13.48 -18.19 -10.89
CA GLU A 12 13.19 -17.15 -9.90
C GLU A 12 12.21 -16.17 -10.55
N ALA A 13 10.96 -16.15 -10.07
CA ALA A 13 10.01 -15.13 -10.47
C ALA A 13 10.66 -13.76 -10.21
N GLN A 14 10.73 -12.91 -11.22
CA GLN A 14 11.28 -11.56 -11.06
C GLN A 14 10.59 -10.90 -9.85
N PRO A 15 11.32 -10.26 -8.92
CA PRO A 15 10.74 -9.66 -7.70
C PRO A 15 9.65 -8.61 -8.00
N ASP A 16 9.61 -8.09 -9.23
CA ASP A 16 8.59 -7.16 -9.76
C ASP A 16 7.29 -7.84 -10.26
N ALA A 17 7.22 -9.17 -10.21
CA ALA A 17 6.08 -9.94 -10.71
C ALA A 17 4.92 -10.02 -9.72
N HIS A 18 5.18 -9.82 -8.42
CA HIS A 18 4.13 -9.93 -7.41
C HIS A 18 3.18 -8.71 -7.44
N PRO A 19 1.85 -8.92 -7.36
CA PRO A 19 0.86 -7.85 -7.43
C PRO A 19 1.00 -6.74 -6.38
N ASP A 20 1.54 -7.07 -5.21
CA ASP A 20 1.78 -6.15 -4.09
C ASP A 20 2.98 -5.21 -4.33
N VAL A 21 4.07 -5.69 -4.93
CA VAL A 21 5.19 -4.86 -5.36
C VAL A 21 4.77 -3.92 -6.48
N ARG A 22 3.92 -4.40 -7.40
CA ARG A 22 3.32 -3.57 -8.46
C ARG A 22 2.43 -2.49 -7.88
N LEU A 23 1.62 -2.81 -6.87
CA LEU A 23 0.78 -1.83 -6.15
C LEU A 23 1.60 -0.66 -5.62
N VAL A 24 2.77 -0.92 -5.00
CA VAL A 24 3.66 0.13 -4.51
C VAL A 24 4.15 1.03 -5.65
N LYS A 25 4.65 0.43 -6.74
CA LYS A 25 5.17 1.19 -7.89
C LYS A 25 4.07 2.01 -8.56
N ASP A 26 2.88 1.44 -8.71
CA ASP A 26 1.72 2.11 -9.28
C ASP A 26 1.23 3.25 -8.38
N LEU A 27 1.30 3.10 -7.06
CA LEU A 27 0.97 4.16 -6.10
C LEU A 27 1.94 5.35 -6.27
N VAL A 28 3.24 5.10 -6.33
CA VAL A 28 4.24 6.16 -6.49
C VAL A 28 4.07 6.88 -7.83
N ALA A 29 3.82 6.13 -8.92
CA ALA A 29 3.50 6.71 -10.22
C ALA A 29 2.20 7.53 -10.19
N ALA A 30 1.20 7.06 -9.43
CA ALA A 30 -0.07 7.74 -9.27
C ALA A 30 0.03 8.95 -8.34
N VAL A 31 0.91 8.97 -7.34
CA VAL A 31 1.09 10.03 -6.34
C VAL A 31 2.59 10.28 -6.16
N PRO A 32 3.20 11.12 -7.03
CA PRO A 32 4.65 11.34 -7.05
C PRO A 32 5.24 11.90 -5.74
N ALA A 33 4.42 12.49 -4.87
CA ALA A 33 4.85 12.92 -3.55
C ALA A 33 5.35 11.77 -2.65
N PHE A 34 5.09 10.50 -3.01
CA PHE A 34 5.67 9.34 -2.33
C PHE A 34 7.05 8.92 -2.87
N GLU A 35 7.62 9.58 -3.89
CA GLU A 35 8.90 9.17 -4.51
C GLU A 35 10.06 9.14 -3.50
N ASP A 36 10.20 10.18 -2.67
CA ASP A 36 11.26 10.25 -1.66
C ASP A 36 11.10 9.18 -0.57
N LEU A 37 9.86 8.94 -0.14
CA LEU A 37 9.52 7.87 0.79
C LEU A 37 9.86 6.49 0.19
N TYR A 38 9.54 6.27 -1.08
CA TYR A 38 9.82 5.04 -1.80
C TYR A 38 11.32 4.80 -1.95
N ALA A 39 12.09 5.81 -2.36
CA ALA A 39 13.53 5.71 -2.48
C ALA A 39 14.20 5.36 -1.15
N THR A 40 13.76 6.03 -0.07
CA THR A 40 14.26 5.77 1.30
C THR A 40 13.93 4.35 1.75
N HIS A 41 12.70 3.88 1.48
CA HIS A 41 12.28 2.52 1.79
C HIS A 41 13.12 1.47 1.07
N VAL A 42 13.27 1.59 -0.25
CA VAL A 42 14.05 0.64 -1.06
C VAL A 42 15.51 0.59 -0.59
N PHE A 43 16.11 1.75 -0.30
CA PHE A 43 17.47 1.81 0.22
C PHE A 43 17.61 1.12 1.59
N ASN A 44 16.69 1.40 2.52
CA ASN A 44 16.75 0.87 3.88
C ASN A 44 16.43 -0.63 3.98
N GLN A 45 15.57 -1.14 3.09
CA GLN A 45 15.07 -2.51 3.14
C GLN A 45 15.73 -3.44 2.11
N ASP A 46 16.69 -2.95 1.32
CA ASP A 46 17.33 -3.67 0.20
C ASP A 46 16.31 -4.26 -0.79
N GLY A 47 15.23 -3.52 -1.06
CA GLY A 47 14.12 -3.96 -1.89
C GLY A 47 12.77 -3.35 -1.52
N VAL A 48 11.72 -3.77 -2.20
CA VAL A 48 10.35 -3.32 -1.93
C VAL A 48 9.65 -4.31 -1.00
N LEU A 49 9.43 -3.90 0.25
CA LEU A 49 8.54 -4.58 1.20
C LEU A 49 7.17 -3.88 1.26
N PRO A 50 6.11 -4.40 0.61
CA PRO A 50 4.84 -3.68 0.46
C PRO A 50 4.15 -3.34 1.77
N HIS A 51 4.04 -4.28 2.71
CA HIS A 51 3.40 -4.03 4.01
C HIS A 51 4.10 -2.94 4.82
N VAL A 52 5.44 -2.95 4.84
CA VAL A 52 6.24 -1.94 5.55
C VAL A 52 6.08 -0.57 4.88
N PHE A 53 6.11 -0.50 3.56
CA PHE A 53 5.88 0.75 2.84
C PHE A 53 4.46 1.30 3.08
N PHE A 54 3.45 0.42 3.07
CA PHE A 54 2.05 0.82 3.25
C PHE A 54 1.74 1.30 4.67
N TRP A 55 2.50 0.86 5.67
CA TRP A 55 2.46 1.48 7.00
C TRP A 55 2.80 2.98 6.91
N ASP A 56 3.90 3.34 6.25
CA ASP A 56 4.31 4.73 6.10
C ASP A 56 3.32 5.54 5.23
N VAL A 57 2.82 4.95 4.14
CA VAL A 57 1.75 5.55 3.32
C VAL A 57 0.52 5.90 4.16
N THR A 58 0.13 5.03 5.09
CA THR A 58 -1.01 5.27 5.98
C THR A 58 -0.76 6.50 6.86
N GLN A 59 0.42 6.59 7.47
CA GLN A 59 0.78 7.72 8.32
C GLN A 59 0.79 9.04 7.53
N GLU A 60 1.43 9.06 6.37
CA GLU A 60 1.50 10.25 5.53
C GLU A 60 0.12 10.67 5.00
N THR A 61 -0.73 9.70 4.66
CA THR A 61 -2.11 9.97 4.24
C THR A 61 -2.93 10.62 5.36
N VAL A 62 -2.80 10.13 6.60
CA VAL A 62 -3.48 10.71 7.77
C VAL A 62 -2.93 12.11 8.11
N ARG A 63 -1.60 12.31 8.02
CA ARG A 63 -0.97 13.62 8.25
C ARG A 63 -1.42 14.66 7.22
N SER A 64 -1.48 14.25 5.96
CA SER A 64 -2.04 15.05 4.86
C SER A 64 -3.50 15.40 5.10
N TYR A 65 -4.33 14.45 5.53
CA TYR A 65 -5.72 14.68 5.89
C TYR A 65 -5.88 15.74 7.00
N LEU A 66 -5.01 15.69 8.00
CA LEU A 66 -4.98 16.66 9.11
C LEU A 66 -4.40 18.03 8.70
N GLY A 67 -3.89 18.19 7.47
CA GLY A 67 -3.30 19.43 6.99
C GLY A 67 -2.01 19.81 7.73
N LEU A 68 -1.26 18.82 8.23
CA LEU A 68 -0.07 19.05 9.04
C LEU A 68 1.17 19.44 8.23
N ASP A 69 1.13 19.22 6.92
CA ASP A 69 2.23 19.54 6.01
C ASP A 69 1.68 19.87 4.62
N ALA A 70 2.16 20.97 4.03
CA ALA A 70 1.74 21.47 2.72
C ALA A 70 2.34 20.64 1.56
N ASP A 71 3.47 19.97 1.81
CA ASP A 71 4.14 19.11 0.84
C ASP A 71 3.74 17.63 1.01
N ALA A 72 2.82 17.33 1.93
CA ALA A 72 2.35 15.96 2.15
C ALA A 72 1.65 15.40 0.90
N PRO A 73 1.75 14.07 0.67
CA PRO A 73 1.02 13.39 -0.40
C PRO A 73 -0.48 13.67 -0.34
N ASP A 74 -1.12 13.97 -1.47
CA ASP A 74 -2.56 14.27 -1.52
C ASP A 74 -3.39 13.06 -1.07
N TRP A 75 -3.95 13.15 0.15
CA TRP A 75 -4.72 12.06 0.74
C TRP A 75 -5.93 11.67 -0.10
N ARG A 76 -6.58 12.60 -0.81
CA ARG A 76 -7.74 12.30 -1.66
C ARG A 76 -7.31 11.45 -2.86
N ARG A 77 -6.14 11.78 -3.42
CA ARG A 77 -5.56 11.03 -4.53
C ARG A 77 -5.13 9.63 -4.09
N THR A 78 -4.56 9.50 -2.89
CA THR A 78 -4.23 8.20 -2.30
C THR A 78 -5.47 7.34 -2.09
N LEU A 79 -6.51 7.86 -1.41
CA LEU A 79 -7.75 7.09 -1.19
C LEU A 79 -8.42 6.68 -2.51
N ARG A 80 -8.48 7.57 -3.49
CA ARG A 80 -9.03 7.25 -4.81
C ARG A 80 -8.24 6.13 -5.48
N PHE A 81 -6.92 6.19 -5.45
CA PHE A 81 -6.07 5.13 -6.02
C PHE A 81 -6.33 3.78 -5.33
N LEU A 82 -6.37 3.75 -3.99
CA LEU A 82 -6.62 2.51 -3.25
C LEU A 82 -8.00 1.93 -3.52
N GLU A 83 -9.03 2.77 -3.61
CA GLU A 83 -10.38 2.36 -3.99
C GLU A 83 -10.38 1.72 -5.40
N GLU A 84 -9.74 2.37 -6.39
CA GLU A 84 -9.62 1.85 -7.75
C GLU A 84 -8.89 0.50 -7.80
N GLN A 85 -7.86 0.29 -6.99
CA GLN A 85 -7.15 -1.00 -6.94
C GLN A 85 -7.98 -2.07 -6.24
N SER A 86 -8.66 -1.74 -5.14
CA SER A 86 -9.50 -2.67 -4.39
C SER A 86 -10.74 -3.12 -5.16
N THR A 87 -11.27 -2.33 -6.09
CA THR A 87 -12.37 -2.75 -6.99
C THR A 87 -12.00 -3.92 -7.91
N ARG A 88 -10.70 -4.18 -8.11
CA ARG A 88 -10.19 -5.26 -8.98
C ARG A 88 -10.12 -6.61 -8.27
N HIS A 89 -10.28 -6.64 -6.94
CA HIS A 89 -10.29 -7.86 -6.13
C HIS A 89 -9.07 -8.77 -6.33
N VAL A 90 -7.88 -8.16 -6.46
CA VAL A 90 -6.63 -8.92 -6.60
C VAL A 90 -6.13 -9.31 -5.21
N PRO A 91 -6.01 -10.62 -4.88
CA PRO A 91 -5.78 -11.07 -3.50
C PRO A 91 -4.58 -10.42 -2.79
N GLY A 92 -3.41 -10.36 -3.43
CA GLY A 92 -2.21 -9.76 -2.82
C GLY A 92 -2.28 -8.24 -2.65
N ILE A 93 -3.08 -7.55 -3.49
CA ILE A 93 -3.34 -6.11 -3.32
C ILE A 93 -4.28 -5.91 -2.14
N ASP A 94 -5.37 -6.68 -2.11
CA ASP A 94 -6.37 -6.61 -1.07
C ASP A 94 -5.78 -6.93 0.31
N GLU A 95 -4.89 -7.91 0.39
CA GLU A 95 -4.15 -8.24 1.62
C GLU A 95 -3.37 -7.03 2.15
N VAL A 96 -2.55 -6.37 1.32
CA VAL A 96 -1.76 -5.20 1.73
C VAL A 96 -2.66 -4.04 2.13
N VAL A 97 -3.69 -3.73 1.34
CA VAL A 97 -4.62 -2.62 1.63
C VAL A 97 -5.36 -2.86 2.94
N VAL A 98 -5.84 -4.08 3.18
CA VAL A 98 -6.58 -4.39 4.40
C VAL A 98 -5.65 -4.33 5.62
N THR A 99 -4.57 -5.11 5.60
CA THR A 99 -3.71 -5.34 6.77
C THR A 99 -2.76 -4.19 7.06
N SER A 100 -2.39 -3.39 6.07
CA SER A 100 -1.37 -2.34 6.21
C SER A 100 -1.88 -0.93 6.00
N PHE A 101 -3.09 -0.76 5.47
CA PHE A 101 -3.73 0.54 5.37
C PHE A 101 -4.97 0.64 6.28
N LEU A 102 -5.99 -0.18 6.05
CA LEU A 102 -7.27 -0.07 6.75
C LEU A 102 -7.15 -0.41 8.24
N GLU A 103 -6.43 -1.46 8.60
CA GLU A 103 -6.21 -1.83 10.00
C GLU A 103 -5.49 -0.72 10.79
N TYR A 104 -4.64 0.06 10.14
CA TYR A 104 -3.82 1.09 10.79
C TYR A 104 -4.35 2.51 10.68
N LEU A 105 -5.55 2.71 10.13
CA LEU A 105 -6.24 3.99 10.27
C LEU A 105 -6.45 4.34 11.76
N PRO A 106 -6.58 5.62 12.13
CA PRO A 106 -6.73 5.99 13.54
C PRO A 106 -7.99 5.37 14.17
N PHE A 107 -7.92 5.05 15.46
CA PHE A 107 -9.09 4.58 16.24
C PHE A 107 -10.08 5.71 16.55
N PRO A 108 -11.37 5.40 16.81
CA PRO A 108 -12.34 6.39 17.25
C PRO A 108 -11.80 7.25 18.41
N GLY A 109 -11.91 8.57 18.27
CA GLY A 109 -11.40 9.54 19.24
C GLY A 109 -9.90 9.85 19.13
N LYS A 110 -9.18 9.28 18.15
CA LYS A 110 -7.83 9.70 17.78
C LYS A 110 -7.87 10.71 16.63
N PRO A 111 -6.94 11.69 16.60
CA PRO A 111 -6.86 12.64 15.49
C PRO A 111 -6.76 11.92 14.14
N GLY A 112 -7.59 12.34 13.18
CA GLY A 112 -7.58 11.83 11.82
C GLY A 112 -8.46 10.61 11.61
N HIS A 113 -9.18 10.11 12.62
CA HIS A 113 -10.15 9.04 12.46
C HIS A 113 -11.27 9.40 11.47
N GLU A 114 -11.59 10.68 11.33
CA GLU A 114 -12.62 11.18 10.43
C GLU A 114 -12.34 10.84 8.95
N ILE A 115 -11.08 10.53 8.59
CA ILE A 115 -10.73 10.03 7.26
C ILE A 115 -11.45 8.73 6.89
N VAL A 116 -11.89 7.94 7.88
CA VAL A 116 -12.70 6.74 7.65
C VAL A 116 -14.02 7.09 6.94
N GLY A 117 -14.58 8.28 7.21
CA GLY A 117 -15.77 8.79 6.53
C GLY A 117 -15.54 9.18 5.06
N GLU A 118 -14.29 9.27 4.63
CA GLU A 118 -13.89 9.61 3.27
C GLU A 118 -13.55 8.38 2.41
N LEU A 119 -13.62 7.17 3.00
CA LEU A 119 -13.39 5.93 2.26
C LEU A 119 -14.46 5.74 1.17
N GLY A 120 -14.02 5.27 0.01
CA GLY A 120 -14.93 4.80 -1.03
C GLY A 120 -15.70 3.54 -0.60
N PRO A 121 -16.77 3.17 -1.32
CA PRO A 121 -17.65 2.07 -0.92
C PRO A 121 -16.95 0.73 -0.75
N VAL A 122 -15.94 0.40 -1.56
CA VAL A 122 -15.21 -0.88 -1.45
C VAL A 122 -14.28 -0.86 -0.25
N LEU A 123 -13.51 0.21 -0.06
CA LEU A 123 -12.64 0.34 1.11
C LEU A 123 -13.45 0.41 2.41
N ALA A 124 -14.59 1.09 2.42
CA ALA A 124 -15.48 1.16 3.58
C ALA A 124 -16.06 -0.21 3.94
N ALA A 125 -16.48 -1.01 2.95
CA ALA A 125 -16.95 -2.38 3.18
C ALA A 125 -15.86 -3.25 3.80
N LYS A 126 -14.64 -3.23 3.23
CA LYS A 126 -13.47 -3.95 3.76
C LYS A 126 -13.11 -3.48 5.18
N PHE A 127 -13.14 -2.17 5.42
CA PHE A 127 -12.88 -1.59 6.74
C PHE A 127 -13.86 -2.11 7.79
N ALA A 128 -15.16 -2.16 7.47
CA ALA A 128 -16.18 -2.68 8.37
C ALA A 128 -16.01 -4.17 8.70
N GLU A 129 -15.47 -4.96 7.77
CA GLU A 129 -15.15 -6.37 7.99
C GLU A 129 -13.98 -6.56 8.96
N VAL A 130 -12.90 -5.77 8.81
CA VAL A 130 -11.69 -5.91 9.65
C VAL A 130 -11.75 -5.13 10.96
N ARG A 131 -12.59 -4.11 11.04
CA ARG A 131 -12.77 -3.25 12.22
C ARG A 131 -14.25 -3.03 12.54
N PRO A 132 -14.97 -4.08 12.97
CA PRO A 132 -16.41 -4.00 13.23
C PRO A 132 -16.79 -3.05 14.38
N ALA A 133 -15.83 -2.67 15.25
CA ALA A 133 -16.04 -1.74 16.36
C ALA A 133 -15.58 -0.30 16.06
N GLY A 134 -15.09 -0.03 14.86
CA GLY A 134 -14.45 1.25 14.51
C GLY A 134 -12.95 1.24 14.78
#